data_AF-A0A7R9QYS0-F1
#
_entry.id   AF-A0A7R9QYS0-F1
#
_cell.length_a   1.000
_cell.length_b   1.000
_cell.length_c   1.000
_cell.angle_alpha   90.00
_cell.angle_beta   90.00
_cell.angle_gamma   90.00
#
_symmetry.space_group_name_H-M   'P 1'
#
loop_
_entity.id
_entity.type
_entity.pdbx_description
1 polymer ?
#
loop_
_entity_poly.entity_id
_entity_poly.type
_entity_poly.pdbx_seq_one_letter_code
_entity_poly.pdbx_strand_id
1 'polypeptide(L)'
;MQPVHEVDAGYQQKYGRIFGMYTFTQKVININDADLLRDIFVKDFHVWPHHLDFHLGTSKLDKSLFFMPGNDDWKRQRSILSPVFTSGKLRAMMAHISEISDRFIQSLSQHEVSGEAIDIRKHVGAFAMDVISRCAYGIDVESIKNPNHPLVLNARKILSVDANIGIIVSALFPALGRLIGAEPFDMSACRYFDDLTKKIIDERKLHNNHKTNTKRRTDFIQLMIDSEKSDKDFGYDSISDGEPDDKSAE
;
A
#
# COMPACT_ATOMS: atom_id res chain seq x y z
N MET A 1 11.23 -23.64 7.55
CA MET A 1 10.15 -23.64 6.54
C MET A 1 10.79 -23.39 5.20
N GLN A 2 10.45 -24.16 4.17
CA GLN A 2 10.86 -23.82 2.80
C GLN A 2 10.13 -22.55 2.34
N PRO A 3 10.77 -21.69 1.52
CA PRO A 3 10.09 -20.56 0.88
C PRO A 3 8.89 -21.02 0.05
N VAL A 4 7.79 -20.26 0.08
CA VAL A 4 6.54 -20.61 -0.63
C VAL A 4 6.77 -20.85 -2.12
N HIS A 5 7.58 -20.02 -2.78
CA HIS A 5 7.88 -20.17 -4.21
C HIS A 5 8.61 -21.47 -4.57
N GLU A 6 9.43 -22.03 -3.66
CA GLU A 6 10.09 -23.32 -3.89
C GLU A 6 9.08 -24.48 -3.80
N VAL A 7 8.13 -24.37 -2.86
CA VAL A 7 7.03 -25.33 -2.70
C VAL A 7 6.14 -25.31 -3.95
N ASP A 8 5.79 -24.12 -4.45
CA ASP A 8 4.99 -23.95 -5.66
C ASP A 8 5.68 -24.51 -6.90
N ALA A 9 6.99 -24.28 -7.05
CA ALA A 9 7.79 -24.86 -8.12
C ALA A 9 7.79 -26.40 -8.06
N GLY A 10 7.88 -26.97 -6.85
CA GLY A 10 7.77 -28.42 -6.64
C GLY A 10 6.39 -28.97 -7.04
N TYR A 11 5.30 -28.26 -6.73
CA TYR A 11 3.97 -28.64 -7.17
C TYR A 11 3.80 -28.54 -8.69
N GLN A 12 4.33 -27.49 -9.31
CA GLN A 12 4.32 -27.36 -10.76
C GLN A 12 5.05 -28.53 -11.44
N GLN A 13 6.21 -28.95 -10.91
CA GLN A 13 6.95 -30.08 -11.45
C GLN A 13 6.16 -31.39 -11.33
N LYS A 14 5.44 -31.58 -10.21
CA LYS A 14 4.72 -32.82 -9.92
C LYS A 14 3.37 -32.93 -10.63
N TYR A 15 2.60 -31.84 -10.66
CA TYR A 15 1.21 -31.84 -11.13
C TYR A 15 1.02 -31.14 -12.49
N GLY A 16 2.07 -30.51 -13.02
CA GLY A 16 2.06 -29.80 -14.29
C GLY A 16 1.74 -28.31 -14.16
N ARG A 17 1.51 -27.67 -15.31
CA ARG A 17 1.31 -26.21 -15.40
C ARG A 17 0.02 -25.72 -14.75
N ILE A 18 -1.01 -26.54 -14.69
CA ILE A 18 -2.31 -26.19 -14.11
C ILE A 18 -2.69 -27.27 -13.11
N PHE A 19 -2.94 -26.89 -11.87
CA PHE A 19 -3.32 -27.83 -10.82
C PHE A 19 -4.21 -27.17 -9.76
N GLY A 20 -5.11 -27.97 -9.18
CA GLY A 20 -5.92 -27.55 -8.04
C GLY A 20 -5.20 -27.81 -6.72
N MET A 21 -5.35 -26.91 -5.76
CA MET A 21 -4.95 -27.15 -4.37
C MET A 21 -5.92 -26.48 -3.41
N TYR A 22 -5.72 -26.73 -2.11
CA TYR A 22 -6.37 -25.97 -1.06
C TYR A 22 -5.38 -24.96 -0.49
N THR A 23 -5.75 -23.69 -0.53
CA THR A 23 -5.08 -22.63 0.23
C THR A 23 -5.95 -22.33 1.43
N PHE A 24 -5.50 -22.72 2.62
CA PHE A 24 -6.32 -22.76 3.83
C PHE A 24 -7.61 -23.57 3.60
N THR A 25 -8.78 -22.95 3.72
CA THR A 25 -10.09 -23.58 3.49
C THR A 25 -10.62 -23.37 2.07
N GLN A 26 -9.91 -22.59 1.25
CA GLN A 26 -10.35 -22.22 -0.10
C GLN A 26 -9.76 -23.16 -1.16
N LYS A 27 -10.62 -23.62 -2.08
CA LYS A 27 -10.19 -24.33 -3.28
C LYS A 27 -9.62 -23.31 -4.26
N VAL A 28 -8.37 -23.49 -4.67
CA VAL A 28 -7.71 -22.61 -5.63
C VAL A 28 -7.18 -23.42 -6.81
N ILE A 29 -7.18 -22.80 -7.99
CA ILE A 29 -6.55 -23.34 -9.19
C ILE A 29 -5.30 -22.51 -9.44
N ASN A 30 -4.14 -23.16 -9.41
CA ASN A 30 -2.88 -22.52 -9.78
C ASN A 30 -2.68 -22.64 -11.28
N ILE A 31 -2.35 -21.51 -11.91
CA ILE A 31 -2.14 -21.40 -13.34
C ILE A 31 -0.72 -20.90 -13.58
N ASN A 32 0.15 -21.80 -14.03
CA ASN A 32 1.54 -21.54 -14.40
C ASN A 32 1.70 -21.64 -15.93
N ASP A 33 0.78 -21.01 -16.67
CA ASP A 33 0.79 -20.95 -18.13
C ASP A 33 0.66 -19.48 -18.59
N ALA A 34 1.69 -18.96 -19.24
CA ALA A 34 1.78 -17.55 -19.58
C ALA A 34 0.70 -17.09 -20.59
N ASP A 35 0.28 -17.95 -21.52
CA ASP A 35 -0.75 -17.61 -22.49
C ASP A 35 -2.12 -17.52 -21.81
N LEU A 36 -2.42 -18.44 -20.91
CA LEU A 36 -3.66 -18.41 -20.14
C LEU A 36 -3.68 -17.26 -19.14
N LEU A 37 -2.56 -16.96 -18.48
CA LEU A 37 -2.44 -15.79 -17.60
C LEU A 37 -2.65 -14.48 -18.36
N ARG A 38 -2.15 -14.36 -19.59
CA ARG A 38 -2.42 -13.20 -20.45
C ARG A 38 -3.91 -13.07 -20.75
N ASP A 39 -4.57 -14.17 -21.09
CA ASP A 39 -6.00 -14.16 -21.40
C ASP A 39 -6.81 -13.73 -20.16
N ILE A 40 -6.50 -14.27 -18.97
CA ILE A 40 -7.15 -13.91 -17.70
C ILE A 40 -6.90 -12.45 -17.30
N PHE A 41 -5.64 -12.00 -17.29
CA PHE A 41 -5.29 -10.67 -16.75
C PHE A 41 -5.46 -9.53 -17.74
N VAL A 42 -5.62 -9.81 -19.04
CA VAL A 42 -5.73 -8.77 -20.08
C VAL A 42 -7.07 -8.82 -20.81
N LYS A 43 -7.40 -9.96 -21.44
CA LYS A 43 -8.62 -10.06 -22.26
C LYS A 43 -9.87 -10.16 -21.40
N ASP A 44 -9.82 -11.05 -20.41
CA ASP A 44 -10.98 -11.43 -19.59
C ASP A 44 -10.90 -10.87 -18.16
N PHE A 45 -10.12 -9.81 -17.94
CA PHE A 45 -9.95 -9.21 -16.61
C PHE A 45 -11.29 -8.78 -15.99
N HIS A 46 -12.24 -8.34 -16.82
CA HIS A 46 -13.58 -7.96 -16.38
C HIS A 46 -14.41 -9.12 -15.80
N VAL A 47 -14.05 -10.38 -16.12
CA VAL A 47 -14.65 -11.60 -15.56
C VAL A 47 -13.99 -11.97 -14.23
N TRP A 48 -12.70 -11.69 -14.09
CA TRP A 48 -11.88 -12.03 -12.92
C TRP A 48 -11.28 -10.80 -12.22
N PRO A 49 -12.09 -9.80 -11.81
CA PRO A 49 -11.54 -8.60 -11.19
C PRO A 49 -11.12 -8.84 -9.74
N HIS A 50 -11.61 -9.92 -9.13
CA HIS A 50 -11.40 -10.22 -7.72
C HIS A 50 -9.97 -10.69 -7.45
N HIS A 51 -9.30 -9.98 -6.54
CA HIS A 51 -8.10 -10.47 -5.88
C HIS A 51 -8.49 -11.47 -4.78
N LEU A 52 -7.51 -12.19 -4.24
CA LEU A 52 -7.76 -13.07 -3.11
C LEU A 52 -8.33 -12.23 -1.97
N ASP A 53 -9.55 -12.54 -1.58
CA ASP A 53 -10.27 -11.80 -0.54
C ASP A 53 -9.75 -12.22 0.82
N PHE A 54 -8.67 -11.53 1.19
CA PHE A 54 -8.08 -11.57 2.50
C PHE A 54 -8.89 -10.63 3.41
N HIS A 55 -10.07 -11.09 3.86
CA HIS A 55 -10.77 -10.49 5.01
C HIS A 55 -9.92 -10.69 6.26
N LEU A 56 -8.87 -9.88 6.40
CA LEU A 56 -7.87 -10.07 7.44
C LEU A 56 -8.33 -9.45 8.76
N GLY A 57 -9.25 -8.47 8.77
CA GLY A 57 -9.80 -7.89 9.98
C GLY A 57 -10.90 -6.85 9.76
N THR A 58 -10.87 -5.78 10.54
CA THR A 58 -11.77 -4.61 10.49
C THR A 58 -11.01 -3.29 10.30
N SER A 59 -9.68 -3.36 10.18
CA SER A 59 -8.82 -2.21 9.92
C SER A 59 -9.20 -1.47 8.63
N LYS A 60 -8.96 -0.15 8.59
CA LYS A 60 -9.07 0.64 7.35
C LYS A 60 -8.14 0.14 6.25
N LEU A 61 -7.08 -0.60 6.60
CA LEU A 61 -6.20 -1.23 5.61
C LEU A 61 -6.96 -2.23 4.73
N ASP A 62 -8.00 -2.89 5.24
CA ASP A 62 -8.85 -3.80 4.45
C ASP A 62 -9.62 -3.04 3.36
N LYS A 63 -9.80 -1.73 3.53
CA LYS A 63 -10.39 -0.82 2.54
C LYS A 63 -9.34 -0.10 1.68
N SER A 64 -8.07 -0.52 1.72
CA SER A 64 -7.04 -0.03 0.82
C SER A 64 -7.08 -0.77 -0.52
N LEU A 65 -6.54 -0.16 -1.58
CA LEU A 65 -6.46 -0.77 -2.91
C LEU A 65 -5.78 -2.16 -2.96
N PHE A 66 -4.96 -2.48 -1.98
CA PHE A 66 -4.23 -3.75 -1.93
C PHE A 66 -5.08 -4.92 -1.42
N PHE A 67 -6.00 -4.66 -0.49
CA PHE A 67 -6.79 -5.70 0.19
C PHE A 67 -8.27 -5.69 -0.21
N MET A 68 -8.75 -4.58 -0.77
CA MET A 68 -10.14 -4.49 -1.21
C MET A 68 -10.42 -5.45 -2.38
N PRO A 69 -11.56 -6.17 -2.37
CA PRO A 69 -11.97 -6.99 -3.51
C PRO A 69 -12.18 -6.10 -4.74
N GLY A 70 -11.98 -6.65 -5.94
CA GLY A 70 -12.13 -5.94 -7.22
C GLY A 70 -13.56 -5.56 -7.61
N ASN A 71 -14.31 -4.97 -6.70
CA ASN A 71 -15.65 -4.44 -6.90
C ASN A 71 -15.59 -2.99 -7.43
N ASP A 72 -16.75 -2.33 -7.51
CA ASP A 72 -16.82 -0.96 -8.01
C ASP A 72 -16.15 0.06 -7.08
N ASP A 73 -16.08 -0.20 -5.77
CA ASP A 73 -15.31 0.63 -4.83
C ASP A 73 -13.81 0.60 -5.15
N TRP A 74 -13.27 -0.58 -5.46
CA TRP A 74 -11.87 -0.72 -5.85
C TRP A 74 -11.60 0.02 -7.16
N LYS A 75 -12.49 -0.12 -8.16
CA LYS A 75 -12.38 0.63 -9.42
C LYS A 75 -12.39 2.13 -9.19
N ARG A 76 -13.28 2.61 -8.31
CA ARG A 76 -13.40 4.02 -7.94
C ARG A 76 -12.15 4.53 -7.22
N GLN A 77 -11.64 3.82 -6.22
CA GLN A 77 -10.39 4.22 -5.55
C GLN A 77 -9.22 4.26 -6.53
N ARG A 78 -9.15 3.27 -7.43
CA ARG A 78 -8.08 3.17 -8.43
C ARG A 78 -8.15 4.30 -9.43
N SER A 79 -9.33 4.70 -9.89
CA SER A 79 -9.48 5.82 -10.83
C SER A 79 -9.05 7.15 -10.21
N ILE A 80 -9.30 7.37 -8.92
CA ILE A 80 -8.84 8.56 -8.18
C ILE A 80 -7.32 8.57 -8.02
N LEU A 81 -6.71 7.40 -7.75
CA LEU A 81 -5.27 7.30 -7.47
C LEU A 81 -4.39 7.27 -8.72
N SER A 82 -4.88 6.70 -9.83
CA SER A 82 -4.09 6.49 -11.05
C SER A 82 -3.47 7.78 -11.65
N PRO A 83 -4.16 8.94 -11.68
CA PRO A 83 -3.60 10.19 -12.21
C PRO A 83 -2.32 10.67 -11.51
N VAL A 84 -2.14 10.32 -10.24
CA VAL A 84 -0.94 10.71 -9.46
C VAL A 84 0.31 9.94 -9.92
N PHE A 85 0.14 8.76 -10.52
CA PHE A 85 1.21 7.92 -11.04
C PHE A 85 1.51 8.13 -12.53
N THR A 86 0.99 9.19 -13.14
CA THR A 86 1.35 9.54 -14.53
C THR A 86 2.84 9.91 -14.64
N SER A 87 3.44 9.66 -15.81
CA SER A 87 4.87 9.92 -16.04
C SER A 87 5.27 11.37 -15.74
N GLY A 88 4.38 12.34 -15.98
CA GLY A 88 4.63 13.75 -15.65
C GLY A 88 4.72 14.01 -14.15
N LYS A 89 3.82 13.42 -13.36
CA LYS A 89 3.79 13.56 -11.89
C LYS A 89 4.94 12.79 -11.24
N LEU A 90 5.25 11.59 -11.72
CA LEU A 90 6.42 10.82 -11.30
C LEU A 90 7.73 11.58 -11.58
N ARG A 91 7.86 12.20 -12.76
CA ARG A 91 9.02 13.03 -13.10
C ARG A 91 9.19 14.21 -12.15
N ALA A 92 8.09 14.82 -11.70
CA ALA A 92 8.15 15.91 -10.73
C ALA A 92 8.66 15.46 -9.35
N MET A 93 8.46 14.20 -8.97
CA MET A 93 9.01 13.60 -7.74
C MET A 93 10.44 13.07 -7.91
N MET A 94 10.93 12.93 -9.15
CA MET A 94 12.25 12.33 -9.45
C MET A 94 13.41 13.09 -8.79
N ALA A 95 13.28 14.40 -8.60
CA ALA A 95 14.30 15.20 -7.90
C ALA A 95 14.52 14.70 -6.46
N HIS A 96 13.45 14.31 -5.75
CA HIS A 96 13.55 13.73 -4.40
C HIS A 96 14.24 12.37 -4.43
N ILE A 97 13.88 11.52 -5.41
CA ILE A 97 14.46 10.18 -5.56
C ILE A 97 15.96 10.28 -5.87
N SER A 98 16.37 11.21 -6.74
CA SER A 98 17.77 11.42 -7.09
C SER A 98 18.60 11.80 -5.86
N GLU A 99 18.14 12.79 -5.08
CA GLU A 99 18.85 13.24 -3.88
C GLU A 99 18.95 12.14 -2.80
N ILE A 100 17.91 11.31 -2.66
CA ILE A 100 17.96 10.15 -1.75
C ILE A 100 18.93 9.09 -2.29
N SER A 101 18.98 8.90 -3.61
CA SER A 101 19.91 7.95 -4.25
C SER A 101 21.36 8.37 -4.04
N ASP A 102 21.66 9.67 -4.17
CA ASP A 102 23.00 10.21 -3.90
C ASP A 102 23.42 9.96 -2.44
N ARG A 103 22.51 10.21 -1.48
CA ARG A 103 22.75 9.93 -0.06
C ARG A 103 22.95 8.44 0.22
N PHE A 104 22.20 7.58 -0.46
CA PHE A 104 22.34 6.13 -0.36
C PHE A 104 23.70 5.66 -0.88
N ILE A 105 24.13 6.13 -2.05
CA ILE A 105 25.46 5.82 -2.62
C ILE A 105 26.55 6.31 -1.67
N GLN A 106 26.44 7.55 -1.17
CA GLN A 106 27.40 8.10 -0.21
C GLN A 106 27.50 7.25 1.05
N SER A 107 26.37 6.77 1.58
CA SER A 107 26.35 5.88 2.74
C SER A 107 27.07 4.56 2.45
N LEU A 108 26.93 3.99 1.26
CA LEU A 108 27.62 2.75 0.89
C LEU A 108 29.13 2.96 0.71
N SER A 109 29.54 4.07 0.09
CA SER A 109 30.96 4.41 -0.07
C SER A 109 31.71 4.59 1.25
N GLN A 110 31.02 4.99 2.32
CA GLN A 110 31.63 5.05 3.67
C GLN A 110 32.04 3.66 4.18
N HIS A 111 31.30 2.61 3.83
CA HIS A 111 31.62 1.23 4.21
C HIS A 111 32.67 0.60 3.29
N GLU A 112 32.82 1.07 2.06
CA GLU A 112 33.91 0.65 1.17
C GLU A 112 35.28 0.99 1.77
N VAL A 113 35.39 2.17 2.41
CA VAL A 113 36.62 2.62 3.08
C VAL A 113 36.94 1.78 4.32
N SER A 114 35.91 1.32 5.06
CA SER A 114 36.13 0.49 6.26
C SER A 114 36.38 -0.98 5.94
N GLY A 115 35.99 -1.46 4.75
CA GLY A 115 36.06 -2.86 4.35
C GLY A 115 35.10 -3.77 5.12
N GLU A 116 34.15 -3.20 5.85
CA GLU A 116 33.20 -3.96 6.68
C GLU A 116 32.07 -4.55 5.83
N ALA A 117 31.66 -5.77 6.18
CA ALA A 117 30.49 -6.39 5.59
C ALA A 117 29.22 -5.62 6.00
N ILE A 118 28.38 -5.30 5.02
CA ILE A 118 27.11 -4.59 5.24
C ILE A 118 25.91 -5.51 5.03
N ASP A 119 24.86 -5.29 5.83
CA ASP A 119 23.55 -5.87 5.55
C ASP A 119 22.84 -5.03 4.47
N ILE A 120 22.91 -5.48 3.22
CA ILE A 120 22.31 -4.77 2.09
C ILE A 120 20.79 -4.66 2.21
N ARG A 121 20.12 -5.62 2.88
CA ARG A 121 18.65 -5.57 3.06
C ARG A 121 18.27 -4.40 3.96
N LYS A 122 19.05 -4.15 5.01
CA LYS A 122 18.86 -2.99 5.89
C LYS A 122 19.04 -1.68 5.12
N HIS A 123 20.07 -1.58 4.29
CA HIS A 123 20.38 -0.36 3.52
C HIS A 123 19.33 -0.08 2.45
N VAL A 124 18.98 -1.07 1.64
CA VAL A 124 17.95 -0.94 0.58
C VAL A 124 16.57 -0.68 1.20
N GLY A 125 16.24 -1.33 2.31
CA GLY A 125 14.99 -1.09 3.03
C GLY A 125 14.91 0.35 3.57
N ALA A 126 16.00 0.88 4.11
CA ALA A 126 16.07 2.27 4.56
C ALA A 126 15.99 3.26 3.40
N PHE A 127 16.64 2.98 2.27
CA PHE A 127 16.50 3.76 1.04
C PHE A 127 15.04 3.82 0.56
N ALA A 128 14.36 2.67 0.47
CA ALA A 128 12.97 2.61 0.07
C ALA A 128 12.06 3.40 1.04
N MET A 129 12.36 3.34 2.34
CA MET A 129 11.64 4.10 3.37
C MET A 129 11.84 5.61 3.22
N ASP A 130 13.05 6.05 2.91
CA ASP A 130 13.35 7.47 2.65
C ASP A 130 12.66 7.97 1.38
N VAL A 131 12.64 7.14 0.32
CA VAL A 131 11.91 7.47 -0.92
C VAL A 131 10.42 7.64 -0.63
N ILE A 132 9.79 6.68 0.05
CA ILE A 132 8.35 6.76 0.35
C ILE A 132 8.05 7.91 1.32
N SER A 133 8.84 8.09 2.39
CA SER A 133 8.58 9.18 3.34
C SER A 133 8.69 10.57 2.69
N ARG A 134 9.65 10.77 1.78
CA ARG A 134 9.82 12.05 1.10
C ARG A 134 8.85 12.26 -0.05
N CYS A 135 8.61 11.25 -0.87
CA CYS A 135 7.71 11.34 -2.02
C CYS A 135 6.23 11.28 -1.61
N ALA A 136 5.87 10.55 -0.54
CA ALA A 136 4.48 10.43 -0.12
C ALA A 136 4.07 11.53 0.86
N TYR A 137 4.89 11.74 1.91
CA TYR A 137 4.57 12.61 3.04
C TYR A 137 5.31 13.93 3.03
N GLY A 138 6.34 14.09 2.19
CA GLY A 138 7.22 15.25 2.25
C GLY A 138 8.08 15.28 3.52
N ILE A 139 8.39 14.13 4.10
CA ILE A 139 9.21 14.03 5.32
C ILE A 139 10.59 13.52 4.92
N ASP A 140 11.65 14.21 5.35
CA ASP A 140 13.02 13.73 5.16
C ASP A 140 13.49 13.06 6.46
N VAL A 141 13.63 11.73 6.43
CA VAL A 141 13.87 10.92 7.64
C VAL A 141 15.35 10.60 7.83
N GLU A 142 16.07 10.33 6.74
CA GLU A 142 17.39 9.69 6.77
C GLU A 142 17.39 8.39 7.58
N SER A 143 16.57 7.43 7.14
CA SER A 143 16.23 6.19 7.85
C SER A 143 17.43 5.31 8.20
N ILE A 144 18.55 5.43 7.46
CA ILE A 144 19.81 4.74 7.77
C ILE A 144 20.40 5.29 9.09
N LYS A 145 20.44 6.62 9.23
CA LYS A 145 21.01 7.31 10.41
C LYS A 145 20.01 7.37 11.56
N ASN A 146 18.71 7.44 11.24
CA ASN A 146 17.62 7.57 12.20
C ASN A 146 16.68 6.35 12.18
N PRO A 147 17.16 5.13 12.47
CA PRO A 147 16.34 3.91 12.39
C PRO A 147 15.18 3.90 13.39
N ASN A 148 15.25 4.73 14.43
CA ASN A 148 14.23 4.88 15.48
C ASN A 148 13.22 6.01 15.20
N HIS A 149 13.26 6.62 14.01
CA HIS A 149 12.27 7.62 13.65
C HIS A 149 10.84 7.02 13.72
N PRO A 150 9.84 7.71 14.29
CA PRO A 150 8.50 7.14 14.49
C PRO A 150 7.86 6.57 13.23
N LEU A 151 8.08 7.22 12.07
CA LEU A 151 7.62 6.72 10.77
C LEU A 151 8.22 5.35 10.44
N VAL A 152 9.53 5.18 10.65
CA VAL A 152 10.26 3.94 10.37
C VAL A 152 9.79 2.83 11.31
N LEU A 153 9.66 3.12 12.60
CA LEU A 153 9.20 2.15 13.60
C LEU A 153 7.79 1.64 13.31
N ASN A 154 6.85 2.55 13.03
CA ASN A 154 5.47 2.18 12.73
C ASN A 154 5.35 1.50 11.36
N ALA A 155 6.12 1.92 10.34
CA ALA A 155 6.16 1.21 9.07
C ALA A 155 6.66 -0.22 9.23
N ARG A 156 7.73 -0.44 10.02
CA ARG A 156 8.24 -1.78 10.32
C ARG A 156 7.15 -2.64 10.96
N LYS A 157 6.40 -2.13 11.94
CA LYS A 157 5.30 -2.87 12.60
C LYS A 157 4.20 -3.33 11.63
N ILE A 158 3.88 -2.53 10.62
CA ILE A 158 2.87 -2.89 9.60
C ILE A 158 3.43 -3.91 8.61
N LEU A 159 4.69 -3.74 8.19
CA LEU A 159 5.34 -4.60 7.20
C LEU A 159 5.85 -5.92 7.80
N SER A 160 6.12 -5.96 9.10
CA SER A 160 6.43 -7.17 9.85
C SER A 160 5.13 -7.90 10.17
N VAL A 161 4.61 -8.64 9.19
CA VAL A 161 3.53 -9.59 9.43
C VAL A 161 4.16 -10.84 10.02
N ASP A 162 4.42 -10.81 11.32
CA ASP A 162 4.72 -12.04 12.05
C ASP A 162 3.45 -12.87 12.08
N ALA A 163 3.52 -14.12 11.60
CA ALA A 163 2.40 -15.05 11.58
C ALA A 163 2.01 -15.45 13.02
N ASN A 164 1.31 -14.54 13.71
CA ASN A 164 0.74 -14.80 15.02
C ASN A 164 -0.44 -15.77 14.87
N ILE A 165 -0.68 -16.58 15.90
CA ILE A 165 -1.78 -17.54 15.98
C ILE A 165 -3.12 -16.88 15.63
N GLY A 166 -3.33 -15.62 16.02
CA GLY A 166 -4.53 -14.86 15.65
C GLY A 166 -4.74 -14.74 14.14
N ILE A 167 -3.68 -14.46 13.37
CA ILE A 167 -3.74 -14.32 11.91
C ILE A 167 -4.01 -15.68 11.26
N ILE A 168 -3.36 -16.74 11.75
CA ILE A 168 -3.55 -18.10 11.27
C ILE A 168 -4.99 -18.57 11.54
N VAL A 169 -5.54 -18.27 12.73
CA VAL A 169 -6.93 -18.57 13.08
C VAL A 169 -7.90 -17.76 12.23
N SER A 170 -7.65 -16.47 11.98
CA SER A 170 -8.47 -15.67 11.07
C SER A 170 -8.45 -16.20 9.63
N ALA A 171 -7.31 -16.68 9.14
CA ALA A 171 -7.18 -17.27 7.81
C ALA A 171 -7.89 -18.63 7.67
N LEU A 172 -7.84 -19.48 8.71
CA LEU A 172 -8.47 -20.80 8.71
C LEU A 172 -9.97 -20.74 9.04
N PHE A 173 -10.36 -19.85 9.95
CA PHE A 173 -11.72 -19.70 10.47
C PHE A 173 -12.14 -18.22 10.48
N PRO A 174 -12.50 -17.64 9.31
CA PRO A 174 -12.80 -16.21 9.19
C PRO A 174 -13.95 -15.73 10.10
N ALA A 175 -14.93 -16.59 10.38
CA ALA A 175 -16.01 -16.27 11.31
C ALA A 175 -15.51 -16.11 12.76
N LEU A 176 -14.56 -16.96 13.19
CA LEU A 176 -13.97 -16.89 14.52
C LEU A 176 -13.00 -15.72 14.64
N GLY A 177 -12.18 -15.47 13.60
CA GLY A 177 -11.28 -14.32 13.54
C GLY A 177 -12.01 -12.99 13.73
N ARG A 178 -13.17 -12.83 13.08
CA ARG A 178 -14.04 -11.66 13.26
C ARG A 178 -14.62 -11.55 14.68
N LEU A 179 -14.94 -12.67 15.33
CA LEU A 179 -15.49 -12.68 16.68
C LEU A 179 -14.45 -12.28 17.74
N ILE A 180 -13.21 -12.72 17.58
CA ILE A 180 -12.12 -12.44 18.54
C ILE A 180 -11.40 -11.11 18.27
N GLY A 181 -11.79 -10.38 17.21
CA GLY A 181 -11.17 -9.10 16.82
C GLY A 181 -9.69 -9.22 16.47
N ALA A 182 -9.28 -10.37 15.92
CA ALA A 182 -7.89 -10.60 15.53
C ALA A 182 -7.57 -9.81 14.27
N GLU A 183 -6.85 -8.70 14.43
CA GLU A 183 -6.33 -7.89 13.34
C GLU A 183 -4.95 -8.41 12.89
N PRO A 184 -4.67 -8.41 11.59
CA PRO A 184 -3.40 -8.89 11.04
C PRO A 184 -2.28 -7.84 11.15
N PHE A 185 -2.66 -6.60 11.44
CA PHE A 185 -1.80 -5.42 11.45
C PHE A 185 -1.78 -4.81 12.85
N ASP A 186 -0.64 -4.22 13.22
CA ASP A 186 -0.55 -3.44 14.45
C ASP A 186 -1.44 -2.19 14.37
N MET A 187 -2.55 -2.20 15.09
CA MET A 187 -3.52 -1.11 15.07
C MET A 187 -2.99 0.21 15.63
N SER A 188 -1.95 0.18 16.47
CA SER A 188 -1.27 1.40 16.92
C SER A 188 -0.48 2.04 15.78
N ALA A 189 0.17 1.23 14.96
CA ALA A 189 0.90 1.69 13.78
C ALA A 189 -0.07 2.20 12.69
N CYS A 190 -1.20 1.52 12.48
CA CYS A 190 -2.26 2.00 11.58
C CYS A 190 -2.77 3.40 11.99
N ARG A 191 -3.07 3.58 13.29
CA ARG A 191 -3.50 4.88 13.84
C ARG A 191 -2.44 5.97 13.65
N TYR A 192 -1.16 5.65 13.84
CA TYR A 192 -0.08 6.59 13.60
C TYR A 192 -0.10 7.15 12.16
N PHE A 193 -0.26 6.29 11.15
CA PHE A 193 -0.32 6.74 9.75
C PHE A 193 -1.60 7.50 9.41
N ASP A 194 -2.74 7.11 10.00
CA ASP A 194 -3.99 7.87 9.89
C ASP A 194 -3.81 9.31 10.42
N ASP A 195 -3.26 9.44 11.62
CA ASP A 195 -3.07 10.74 12.28
C ASP A 195 -2.00 11.59 11.56
N LEU A 196 -0.90 10.96 11.13
CA LEU A 196 0.13 11.60 10.33
C LEU A 196 -0.45 12.15 9.01
N THR A 197 -1.22 11.33 8.30
CA THR A 197 -1.81 11.71 7.01
C THR A 197 -2.80 12.86 7.18
N LYS A 198 -3.69 12.78 8.18
CA LYS A 198 -4.65 13.86 8.49
C LYS A 198 -3.94 15.16 8.81
N LYS A 199 -2.97 15.12 9.72
CA LYS A 199 -2.18 16.30 10.12
C LYS A 199 -1.54 16.98 8.90
N ILE A 200 -0.91 16.20 8.02
CA ILE A 200 -0.27 16.73 6.81
C ILE A 200 -1.29 17.33 5.85
N ILE A 201 -2.45 16.70 5.67
CA ILE A 201 -3.53 17.24 4.83
C ILE A 201 -4.04 18.57 5.41
N ASP A 202 -4.28 18.63 6.72
CA ASP A 202 -4.80 19.82 7.40
C ASP A 202 -3.82 20.99 7.32
N GLU A 203 -2.54 20.75 7.61
CA GLU A 203 -1.46 21.74 7.46
C GLU A 203 -1.41 22.32 6.04
N ARG A 204 -1.59 21.47 5.01
CA ARG A 204 -1.56 21.89 3.60
C ARG A 204 -2.81 22.61 3.16
N LYS A 205 -3.99 22.20 3.65
CA LYS A 205 -5.24 22.92 3.39
C LYS A 205 -5.19 24.33 3.99
N LEU A 206 -4.64 24.49 5.20
CA LEU A 206 -4.40 25.79 5.83
C LEU A 206 -3.40 26.64 5.02
N HIS A 207 -2.25 26.08 4.65
CA HIS A 207 -1.24 26.79 3.86
C HIS A 207 -1.73 27.20 2.46
N ASN A 208 -2.56 26.39 1.79
CA ASN A 208 -3.10 26.74 0.48
C ASN A 208 -4.10 27.91 0.52
N ASN A 209 -4.74 28.16 1.66
CA ASN A 209 -5.64 29.31 1.85
C ASN A 209 -4.85 30.62 2.02
N HIS A 210 -3.64 30.54 2.56
CA HIS A 210 -2.72 31.67 2.64
C HIS A 210 -1.80 31.65 1.41
N LYS A 211 -2.15 32.43 0.37
CA LYS A 211 -1.34 32.65 -0.86
C LYS A 211 0.08 33.17 -0.54
N THR A 212 0.95 32.32 -0.03
CA THR A 212 2.36 32.58 0.18
C THR A 212 3.11 32.03 -1.02
N ASN A 213 4.01 32.84 -1.58
CA ASN A 213 4.73 32.59 -2.83
C ASN A 213 5.84 31.51 -2.69
N THR A 214 5.63 30.55 -1.78
CA THR A 214 6.59 29.51 -1.44
C THR A 214 6.47 28.39 -2.48
N LYS A 215 7.60 27.96 -3.04
CA LYS A 215 7.68 26.90 -4.06
C LYS A 215 6.89 25.67 -3.57
N ARG A 216 5.76 25.39 -4.22
CA ARG A 216 4.83 24.33 -3.81
C ARG A 216 5.55 22.98 -3.91
N ARG A 217 5.62 22.25 -2.79
CA ARG A 217 6.24 20.94 -2.74
C ARG A 217 5.44 19.97 -3.61
N THR A 218 6.11 19.19 -4.45
CA THR A 218 5.45 18.19 -5.29
C THR A 218 5.66 16.81 -4.69
N ASP A 219 4.72 16.41 -3.85
CA ASP A 219 4.66 15.09 -3.23
C ASP A 219 3.24 14.52 -3.38
N PHE A 220 3.08 13.22 -3.11
CA PHE A 220 1.87 12.46 -3.35
C PHE A 220 0.62 13.08 -2.70
N ILE A 221 0.67 13.42 -1.41
CA ILE A 221 -0.49 13.99 -0.71
C ILE A 221 -0.86 15.34 -1.34
N GLN A 222 0.10 16.13 -1.84
CA GLN A 222 -0.19 17.40 -2.47
C GLN A 222 -0.88 17.18 -3.81
N LEU A 223 -0.40 16.21 -4.58
CA LEU A 223 -1.02 15.82 -5.85
C LEU A 223 -2.45 15.31 -5.65
N MET A 224 -2.70 14.52 -4.60
CA MET A 224 -4.05 14.07 -4.25
C MET A 224 -4.99 15.22 -3.88
N ILE A 225 -4.52 16.20 -3.09
CA ILE A 225 -5.31 17.40 -2.75
C ILE A 225 -5.62 18.23 -4.01
N ASP A 226 -4.68 18.31 -4.95
CA ASP A 226 -4.87 19.05 -6.20
C ASP A 226 -5.86 18.34 -7.14
N SER A 227 -5.81 17.00 -7.19
CA SER A 227 -6.77 16.18 -7.94
C SER A 227 -8.20 16.28 -7.40
N GLU A 228 -8.38 16.37 -6.07
CA GLU A 228 -9.70 16.61 -5.46
C GLU A 228 -10.32 17.93 -5.93
N LYS A 229 -9.50 18.99 -6.06
CA LYS A 229 -9.97 20.30 -6.53
C LYS A 229 -10.35 20.29 -8.00
N SER A 230 -9.55 19.64 -8.84
CA SER A 230 -9.90 19.51 -10.26
C SER A 230 -11.22 18.75 -10.45
N ASP A 231 -11.46 17.67 -9.71
CA ASP A 231 -12.70 16.91 -9.82
C ASP A 231 -13.93 17.72 -9.39
N LYS A 232 -13.80 18.59 -8.37
CA LYS A 232 -14.86 19.54 -7.96
C LYS A 232 -15.10 20.64 -9.00
N ASP A 233 -14.05 21.15 -9.64
CA ASP A 233 -14.16 22.15 -10.71
C ASP A 233 -14.79 21.57 -12.00
N PHE A 234 -14.69 20.25 -12.21
CA PHE A 234 -15.33 19.52 -13.33
C PHE A 234 -16.74 18.98 -12.99
N GLY A 235 -17.33 19.34 -11.84
CA GLY A 235 -18.75 19.11 -11.55
C GLY A 235 -19.14 17.65 -11.31
N TYR A 236 -18.21 16.78 -10.92
CA TYR A 236 -18.58 15.51 -10.31
C TYR A 236 -18.82 15.74 -8.81
N ASP A 237 -20.01 16.26 -8.49
CA ASP A 237 -20.49 16.28 -7.12
C ASP A 237 -20.44 14.84 -6.58
N SER A 238 -19.61 14.64 -5.57
CA SER A 238 -19.72 13.51 -4.67
C SER A 238 -21.14 13.48 -4.15
N ILE A 239 -21.92 12.50 -4.60
CA ILE A 239 -23.18 12.11 -3.97
C ILE A 239 -22.81 11.71 -2.55
N SER A 240 -22.95 12.67 -1.63
CA SER A 240 -22.77 12.50 -0.21
C SER A 240 -23.91 11.65 0.34
N ASP A 241 -23.54 10.72 1.22
CA ASP A 241 -24.23 10.41 2.47
C ASP A 241 -25.76 10.53 2.41
N GLY A 242 -26.40 9.49 1.87
CA GLY A 242 -27.80 9.20 2.13
C GLY A 242 -27.91 8.28 3.35
N GLU A 243 -27.90 8.87 4.54
CA GLU A 243 -28.57 8.26 5.69
C GLU A 243 -30.08 8.22 5.34
N PRO A 244 -30.78 7.08 5.44
CA PRO A 244 -32.20 7.05 5.17
C PRO A 244 -32.93 7.73 6.32
N ASP A 245 -33.45 8.94 6.06
CA ASP A 245 -34.47 9.58 6.87
C ASP A 245 -35.74 8.71 6.85
N ASP A 246 -35.88 7.88 7.89
CA ASP A 246 -37.15 7.29 8.27
C ASP A 246 -38.03 8.39 8.88
N LYS A 247 -38.89 8.99 8.05
CA LYS A 247 -40.10 9.70 8.46
C LYS A 247 -41.24 9.45 7.48
N SER A 248 -42.05 8.44 7.82
CA SER A 248 -43.51 8.48 7.89
C SER A 248 -44.30 9.22 6.79
N ALA A 249 -45.17 8.49 6.07
CA ALA A 249 -46.63 8.67 6.13
C ALA A 249 -47.37 7.78 5.10
N GLU A 250 -48.50 7.24 5.58
CA GLU A 250 -49.57 6.45 4.93
C GLU A 250 -49.32 4.97 4.59
#